data_AF-A0A8T6V4J3-F1
#
_entry.id   AF-A0A8T6V4J3-F1
#
_cell.length_a   1.000
_cell.length_b   1.000
_cell.length_c   1.000
_cell.angle_alpha   90.00
_cell.angle_beta   90.00
_cell.angle_gamma   90.00
#
_symmetry.space_group_name_H-M   'P 1'
#
loop_
_entity.id
_entity.type
_entity.pdbx_description
1 polymer ?
#
loop_
_entity_poly.entity_id
_entity_poly.type
_entity_poly.pdbx_seq_one_letter_code
_entity_poly.pdbx_strand_id
1 'polypeptide(L)'
;MKSITSESLVEREEFQHTAFRTPELYFGYELAQGRNQLGNEQGFKPEQTVTYNAPQNIDLHKFYLTGKWHNFQDGMRLESEKGSIKLLFHAKEVNIVTANMAEIEVYLDGSPLPEKYAGKDVQDGILKVREPSLYNIISSETASTHELELRIKNTGFEMFTFTFG
;
A
#
# COMPACT_ATOMS: atom_id res chain seq x y z
N MET A 1 -27.51 -54.96 5.03
CA MET A 1 -27.29 -53.61 4.46
C MET A 1 -27.47 -52.60 5.60
N LYS A 2 -26.39 -52.01 6.10
CA LYS A 2 -26.44 -50.86 7.01
C LYS A 2 -25.73 -49.72 6.28
N SER A 3 -26.51 -48.73 5.89
CA SER A 3 -26.03 -47.52 5.23
C SER A 3 -25.31 -46.67 6.28
N ILE A 4 -24.05 -46.32 6.01
CA ILE A 4 -23.27 -45.39 6.83
C ILE A 4 -23.61 -43.99 6.29
N THR A 5 -24.18 -43.17 7.16
CA THR A 5 -24.51 -41.77 6.94
C THR A 5 -23.22 -40.98 6.69
N SER A 6 -23.13 -40.32 5.55
CA SER A 6 -22.07 -39.35 5.25
C SER A 6 -22.25 -38.13 6.14
N GLU A 7 -21.32 -37.91 7.06
CA GLU A 7 -21.20 -36.66 7.80
C GLU A 7 -20.97 -35.52 6.81
N SER A 8 -21.80 -34.49 6.90
CA SER A 8 -21.71 -33.28 6.08
C SER A 8 -20.40 -32.57 6.34
N LEU A 9 -19.55 -32.51 5.32
CA LEU A 9 -18.42 -31.60 5.27
C LEU A 9 -18.98 -30.18 5.36
N VAL A 10 -18.63 -29.47 6.43
CA VAL A 10 -18.93 -28.05 6.57
C VAL A 10 -18.19 -27.32 5.44
N GLU A 11 -18.92 -26.92 4.42
CA GLU A 11 -18.47 -25.90 3.47
C GLU A 11 -18.24 -24.63 4.28
N ARG A 12 -16.98 -24.41 4.66
CA ARG A 12 -16.55 -23.10 5.14
C ARG A 12 -16.76 -22.18 3.95
N GLU A 13 -17.62 -21.18 4.10
CA GLU A 13 -17.74 -20.09 3.13
C GLU A 13 -16.33 -19.60 2.81
N GLU A 14 -15.79 -20.03 1.67
CA GLU A 14 -14.64 -19.40 1.09
C GLU A 14 -15.04 -17.95 0.95
N PHE A 15 -14.39 -17.08 1.72
CA PHE A 15 -14.48 -15.64 1.54
C PHE A 15 -14.38 -15.40 0.04
N GLN A 16 -15.48 -14.98 -0.59
CA GLN A 16 -15.44 -14.40 -1.91
C GLN A 16 -14.55 -13.18 -1.78
N HIS A 17 -13.24 -13.35 -1.95
CA HIS A 17 -12.34 -12.27 -2.24
C HIS A 17 -12.92 -11.65 -3.51
N THR A 18 -13.64 -10.55 -3.33
CA THR A 18 -14.24 -9.78 -4.41
C THR A 18 -13.18 -9.65 -5.49
N ALA A 19 -13.45 -10.16 -6.69
CA ALA A 19 -12.50 -10.23 -7.81
C ALA A 19 -12.01 -8.86 -8.33
N PHE A 20 -12.24 -7.80 -7.56
CA PHE A 20 -12.00 -6.40 -7.89
C PHE A 20 -11.19 -5.66 -6.81
N ARG A 21 -10.79 -6.32 -5.71
CA ARG A 21 -9.93 -5.70 -4.69
C ARG A 21 -8.50 -5.55 -5.20
N THR A 22 -7.85 -4.44 -4.88
CA THR A 22 -6.41 -4.27 -5.15
C THR A 22 -5.61 -5.44 -4.56
N PRO A 23 -4.71 -6.07 -5.34
CA PRO A 23 -3.83 -7.09 -4.83
C PRO A 23 -2.82 -6.49 -3.84
N GLU A 24 -2.15 -7.32 -3.06
CA GLU A 24 -0.99 -6.88 -2.29
C GLU A 24 0.08 -6.29 -3.21
N LEU A 25 0.64 -5.14 -2.82
CA LEU A 25 1.63 -4.41 -3.62
C LEU A 25 2.97 -4.42 -2.88
N TYR A 26 4.02 -4.89 -3.55
CA TYR A 26 5.35 -5.03 -2.97
C TYR A 26 6.30 -3.94 -3.47
N PHE A 27 7.13 -3.42 -2.56
CA PHE A 27 8.17 -2.43 -2.82
C PHE A 27 9.58 -3.03 -2.92
N GLY A 28 9.77 -4.27 -2.50
CA GLY A 28 11.01 -5.02 -2.74
C GLY A 28 11.06 -5.61 -4.15
N TYR A 29 12.20 -5.48 -4.84
CA TYR A 29 12.32 -5.96 -6.21
C TYR A 29 12.21 -7.49 -6.33
N GLU A 30 12.49 -8.25 -5.26
CA GLU A 30 12.43 -9.72 -5.29
C GLU A 30 10.98 -10.20 -5.28
N LEU A 31 10.16 -9.70 -4.34
CA LEU A 31 8.76 -10.10 -4.21
C LEU A 31 7.87 -9.51 -5.32
N ALA A 32 8.27 -8.38 -5.91
CA ALA A 32 7.56 -7.76 -7.01
C ALA A 32 7.71 -8.52 -8.35
N GLN A 33 8.64 -9.47 -8.47
CA GLN A 33 8.81 -10.23 -9.72
C GLN A 33 7.53 -11.01 -10.07
N GLY A 34 7.05 -10.86 -11.31
CA GLY A 34 5.81 -11.49 -11.79
C GLY A 34 4.51 -10.82 -11.32
N ARG A 35 4.58 -9.79 -10.47
CA ARG A 35 3.43 -9.04 -9.91
C ARG A 35 3.77 -7.56 -9.69
N ASN A 36 4.58 -7.00 -10.59
CA ASN A 36 5.06 -5.64 -10.51
C ASN A 36 3.91 -4.64 -10.79
N GLN A 37 3.65 -3.77 -9.82
CA GLN A 37 2.66 -2.69 -9.91
C GLN A 37 3.25 -1.30 -9.68
N LEU A 38 4.58 -1.17 -9.75
CA LEU A 38 5.25 0.12 -9.83
C LEU A 38 4.98 0.72 -11.21
N GLY A 39 4.18 1.78 -11.25
CA GLY A 39 3.74 2.43 -12.49
C GLY A 39 4.71 3.47 -13.05
N ASN A 40 5.78 3.83 -12.33
CA ASN A 40 6.81 4.72 -12.86
C ASN A 40 7.57 4.08 -14.02
N GLU A 41 7.80 4.84 -15.10
CA GLU A 41 8.58 4.39 -16.26
C GLU A 41 10.01 3.94 -15.91
N GLN A 42 10.58 4.52 -14.86
CA GLN A 42 11.89 4.14 -14.33
C GLN A 42 11.93 2.67 -13.87
N GLY A 43 10.80 2.13 -13.40
CA GLY A 43 10.67 0.78 -12.86
C GLY A 43 11.57 0.52 -11.64
N PHE A 44 11.71 -0.76 -11.30
CA PHE A 44 12.66 -1.21 -10.30
C PHE A 44 14.09 -1.23 -10.86
N LYS A 45 15.06 -0.78 -10.07
CA LYS A 45 16.51 -0.90 -10.35
C LYS A 45 17.18 -1.53 -9.13
N PRO A 46 17.33 -2.87 -9.09
CA PRO A 46 17.88 -3.57 -7.92
C PRO A 46 19.17 -2.95 -7.39
N GLU A 47 19.21 -2.71 -6.08
CA GLU A 47 20.35 -2.17 -5.32
C GLU A 47 20.83 -0.78 -5.81
N GLN A 48 19.93 -0.01 -6.43
CA GLN A 48 20.24 1.34 -6.92
C GLN A 48 19.29 2.38 -6.35
N THR A 49 19.81 3.61 -6.22
CA THR A 49 19.02 4.79 -5.95
C THR A 49 18.53 5.40 -7.26
N VAL A 50 17.21 5.54 -7.38
CA VAL A 50 16.54 6.04 -8.58
C VAL A 50 15.78 7.31 -8.25
N THR A 51 15.81 8.28 -9.16
CA THR A 51 14.93 9.46 -9.08
C THR A 51 13.62 9.16 -9.82
N TYR A 52 12.54 9.07 -9.05
CA TYR A 52 11.19 8.89 -9.56
C TYR A 52 10.50 10.25 -9.71
N ASN A 53 9.72 10.39 -10.78
CA ASN A 53 9.03 11.62 -11.13
C ASN A 53 7.52 11.43 -10.96
N ALA A 54 6.83 12.54 -10.67
CA ALA A 54 5.38 12.54 -10.56
C ALA A 54 4.73 11.99 -11.85
N PRO A 55 3.72 11.11 -11.72
CA PRO A 55 3.05 10.56 -12.88
C PRO A 55 2.16 11.60 -13.56
N GLN A 56 1.98 11.48 -14.88
CA GLN A 56 0.94 12.24 -15.59
C GLN A 56 -0.44 11.64 -15.36
N ASN A 57 -0.53 10.30 -15.29
CA ASN A 57 -1.73 9.53 -15.06
C ASN A 57 -1.42 8.38 -14.08
N ILE A 58 -2.41 7.96 -13.31
CA ILE A 58 -2.30 6.81 -12.42
C ILE A 58 -3.31 5.72 -12.82
N ASP A 59 -2.86 4.47 -12.82
CA ASP A 59 -3.67 3.31 -13.15
C ASP A 59 -4.18 2.60 -11.89
N LEU A 60 -5.36 1.99 -11.98
CA LEU A 60 -5.92 1.18 -10.91
C LEU A 60 -4.96 0.03 -10.54
N HIS A 61 -4.81 -0.20 -9.24
CA HIS A 61 -3.93 -1.20 -8.63
C HIS A 61 -2.42 -0.93 -8.75
N LYS A 62 -2.03 0.27 -9.22
CA LYS A 62 -0.63 0.66 -9.29
C LYS A 62 -0.26 1.74 -8.31
N PHE A 63 1.01 1.73 -7.92
CA PHE A 63 1.61 2.79 -7.13
C PHE A 63 2.70 3.51 -7.91
N TYR A 64 2.91 4.77 -7.55
CA TYR A 64 3.83 5.69 -8.21
C TYR A 64 4.60 6.48 -7.16
N LEU A 65 5.89 6.65 -7.39
CA LEU A 65 6.82 7.33 -6.51
C LEU A 65 7.22 8.69 -7.06
N THR A 66 7.50 9.62 -6.16
CA THR A 66 8.27 10.84 -6.44
C THR A 66 9.40 10.96 -5.43
N GLY A 67 10.55 11.46 -5.86
CA GLY A 67 11.75 11.61 -5.02
C GLY A 67 12.83 10.59 -5.36
N LYS A 68 13.89 10.56 -4.56
CA LYS A 68 15.01 9.61 -4.71
C LYS A 68 14.77 8.42 -3.80
N TRP A 69 14.65 7.23 -4.36
CA TRP A 69 14.40 6.00 -3.59
C TRP A 69 15.45 4.95 -3.90
N HIS A 70 16.01 4.34 -2.85
CA HIS A 70 16.86 3.16 -2.98
C HIS A 70 16.00 1.91 -3.05
N ASN A 71 16.30 1.01 -4.00
CA ASN A 71 15.55 -0.22 -4.24
C ASN A 71 16.26 -1.40 -3.58
N PHE A 72 15.78 -1.80 -2.41
CA PHE A 72 16.27 -3.00 -1.71
C PHE A 72 15.51 -4.25 -2.17
N GLN A 73 16.03 -5.41 -1.78
CA GLN A 73 15.44 -6.71 -2.05
C GLN A 73 14.00 -6.83 -1.54
N ASP A 74 13.72 -6.31 -0.34
CA ASP A 74 12.48 -6.44 0.41
C ASP A 74 11.65 -5.15 0.47
N GLY A 75 12.24 -4.00 0.20
CA GLY A 75 11.53 -2.72 0.22
C GLY A 75 12.19 -1.59 -0.56
N MET A 76 11.70 -0.38 -0.33
CA MET A 76 12.34 0.86 -0.80
C MET A 76 12.52 1.85 0.33
N ARG A 77 13.63 2.59 0.29
CA ARG A 77 13.93 3.66 1.24
C ARG A 77 14.05 5.01 0.55
N LEU A 78 13.41 6.03 1.12
CA LEU A 78 13.50 7.40 0.66
C LEU A 78 14.88 7.98 1.02
N GLU A 79 15.63 8.44 0.02
CA GLU A 79 16.95 9.04 0.16
C GLU A 79 16.93 10.58 0.05
N SER A 80 15.88 11.15 -0.57
CA SER A 80 15.69 12.61 -0.63
C SER A 80 14.96 13.14 0.61
N GLU A 81 15.08 14.45 0.87
CA GLU A 81 14.38 15.11 2.00
C GLU A 81 12.86 15.05 1.93
N LYS A 82 12.32 14.82 0.72
CA LYS A 82 10.89 14.68 0.46
C LYS A 82 10.67 13.58 -0.56
N GLY A 83 9.56 12.90 -0.43
CA GLY A 83 9.07 11.93 -1.39
C GLY A 83 7.56 11.77 -1.26
N SER A 84 6.95 11.16 -2.27
CA SER A 84 5.54 10.78 -2.18
C SER A 84 5.28 9.44 -2.82
N ILE A 85 4.19 8.83 -2.39
CA ILE A 85 3.63 7.59 -2.94
C ILE A 85 2.19 7.91 -3.33
N LYS A 86 1.86 7.73 -4.60
CA LYS A 86 0.48 7.77 -5.09
C LYS A 86 0.01 6.37 -5.41
N LEU A 87 -1.23 6.05 -5.08
CA LEU A 87 -1.83 4.73 -5.29
C LEU A 87 -3.30 4.90 -5.65
N LEU A 88 -3.71 4.38 -6.81
CA LEU A 88 -5.13 4.22 -7.13
C LEU A 88 -5.56 2.81 -6.73
N PHE A 89 -6.39 2.70 -5.69
CA PHE A 89 -6.78 1.41 -5.12
C PHE A 89 -8.30 1.21 -5.13
N HIS A 90 -8.74 -0.05 -5.00
CA HIS A 90 -10.11 -0.43 -4.68
C HIS A 90 -10.10 -1.37 -3.46
N ALA A 91 -10.56 -0.89 -2.32
CA ALA A 91 -10.62 -1.64 -1.05
C ALA A 91 -11.47 -0.88 -0.03
N LYS A 92 -11.81 -1.53 1.10
CA LYS A 92 -12.37 -0.84 2.27
C LYS A 92 -11.30 -0.49 3.31
N GLU A 93 -10.18 -1.21 3.31
CA GLU A 93 -9.03 -0.92 4.17
C GLU A 93 -7.74 -0.86 3.36
N VAL A 94 -6.87 0.06 3.74
CA VAL A 94 -5.50 0.15 3.21
C VAL A 94 -4.54 0.14 4.39
N ASN A 95 -3.59 -0.79 4.37
CA ASN A 95 -2.53 -0.87 5.37
C ASN A 95 -1.17 -0.82 4.68
N ILE A 96 -0.17 -0.26 5.37
CA ILE A 96 1.23 -0.24 4.92
C ILE A 96 2.13 -0.92 5.95
N VAL A 97 3.05 -1.76 5.47
CA VAL A 97 4.18 -2.25 6.26
C VAL A 97 5.36 -1.33 6.00
N THR A 98 5.84 -0.68 7.06
CA THR A 98 6.85 0.38 6.98
C THR A 98 7.74 0.38 8.22
N ALA A 99 8.94 0.94 8.08
CA ALA A 99 9.91 1.14 9.13
C ALA A 99 10.54 2.54 9.05
N ASN A 100 11.38 2.82 10.05
CA ASN A 100 12.05 4.09 10.30
C ASN A 100 11.09 5.23 10.66
N MET A 101 11.53 6.11 11.55
CA MET A 101 10.67 7.18 12.04
C MET A 101 10.33 8.16 10.90
N ALA A 102 9.04 8.40 10.71
CA ALA A 102 8.55 9.32 9.69
C ALA A 102 7.22 9.94 10.11
N GLU A 103 6.97 11.15 9.64
CA GLU A 103 5.67 11.79 9.67
C GLU A 103 5.17 11.94 8.24
N ILE A 104 3.97 11.41 7.99
CA ILE A 104 3.42 11.26 6.64
C ILE A 104 2.08 11.98 6.60
N GLU A 105 1.96 12.95 5.71
CA GLU A 105 0.68 13.60 5.42
C GLU A 105 -0.12 12.70 4.47
N VAL A 106 -1.35 12.39 4.86
CA VAL A 106 -2.23 11.47 4.13
C VAL A 106 -3.30 12.28 3.40
N TYR A 107 -3.41 12.03 2.10
CA TYR A 107 -4.38 12.64 1.21
C TYR A 107 -5.22 11.57 0.54
N LEU A 108 -6.51 11.86 0.36
CA LEU A 108 -7.46 11.03 -0.37
C LEU A 108 -8.15 11.89 -1.43
N ASP A 109 -8.13 11.45 -2.68
CA ASP A 109 -8.71 12.14 -3.84
C ASP A 109 -8.27 13.61 -3.94
N GLY A 110 -6.98 13.86 -3.70
CA GLY A 110 -6.35 15.18 -3.79
C GLY A 110 -6.62 16.14 -2.62
N SER A 111 -7.39 15.73 -1.62
CA SER A 111 -7.66 16.50 -0.40
C SER A 111 -7.06 15.85 0.84
N PRO A 112 -6.76 16.59 1.93
CA PRO A 112 -6.36 15.98 3.20
C PRO A 112 -7.35 14.90 3.63
N LEU A 113 -6.85 13.81 4.19
CA LEU A 113 -7.67 12.64 4.53
C LEU A 113 -8.86 13.03 5.43
N PRO A 114 -10.11 12.81 4.99
CA PRO A 114 -11.27 13.04 5.85
C PRO A 114 -11.32 12.03 7.00
N GLU A 115 -11.66 12.49 8.21
CA GLU A 115 -11.74 11.68 9.44
C GLU A 115 -12.54 10.38 9.25
N LYS A 116 -13.64 10.43 8.49
CA LYS A 116 -14.52 9.27 8.24
C LYS A 116 -13.87 8.12 7.48
N TYR A 117 -12.73 8.37 6.82
CA TYR A 117 -11.93 7.36 6.12
C TYR A 117 -10.63 7.03 6.86
N ALA A 118 -10.32 7.74 7.94
CA ALA A 118 -9.07 7.56 8.66
C ALA A 118 -9.00 6.18 9.29
N GLY A 119 -7.92 5.46 8.98
CA GLY A 119 -7.55 4.25 9.68
C GLY A 119 -7.13 4.54 11.11
N LYS A 120 -7.10 3.50 11.95
CA LYS A 120 -6.81 3.62 13.40
C LYS A 120 -5.45 4.24 13.73
N ASP A 121 -4.50 4.22 12.78
CA ASP A 121 -3.14 4.72 12.97
C ASP A 121 -2.93 6.13 12.36
N VAL A 122 -3.99 6.74 11.80
CA VAL A 122 -3.97 8.10 11.26
C VAL A 122 -4.74 9.03 12.19
N GLN A 123 -4.12 10.15 12.56
CA GLN A 123 -4.72 11.19 13.39
C GLN A 123 -4.51 12.55 12.74
N ASP A 124 -5.58 13.35 12.61
CA ASP A 124 -5.55 14.67 11.97
C ASP A 124 -4.94 14.64 10.54
N GLY A 125 -5.18 13.55 9.80
CA GLY A 125 -4.62 13.33 8.46
C GLY A 125 -3.12 13.01 8.44
N ILE A 126 -2.52 12.70 9.59
CA ILE A 126 -1.10 12.38 9.73
C ILE A 126 -0.91 10.94 10.22
N LEU A 127 -0.10 10.17 9.50
CA LEU A 127 0.45 8.90 9.96
C LEU A 127 1.83 9.12 10.58
N LYS A 128 2.03 8.65 11.81
CA LYS A 128 3.33 8.70 12.50
C LYS A 128 3.92 7.30 12.62
N VAL A 129 4.96 7.04 11.85
CA VAL A 129 5.73 5.79 11.94
C VAL A 129 6.72 5.92 13.09
N ARG A 130 6.62 5.01 14.06
CA ARG A 130 7.48 5.01 15.27
C ARG A 130 8.39 3.80 15.33
N GLU A 131 7.92 2.68 14.82
CA GLU A 131 8.61 1.39 14.79
C GLU A 131 8.25 0.59 13.53
N PRO A 132 9.06 -0.41 13.15
CA PRO A 132 8.71 -1.34 12.08
C PRO A 132 7.41 -2.07 12.39
N SER A 133 6.34 -1.81 11.64
CA SER A 133 5.02 -2.40 11.89
C SER A 133 4.08 -2.28 10.68
N LEU A 134 2.89 -2.88 10.80
CA LEU A 134 1.76 -2.65 9.92
C LEU A 134 0.92 -1.51 10.49
N TYR A 135 0.71 -0.47 9.68
CA TYR A 135 -0.09 0.70 10.00
C TYR A 135 -1.33 0.76 9.10
N ASN A 136 -2.49 0.97 9.70
CA ASN A 136 -3.76 1.12 9.01
C ASN A 136 -4.00 2.59 8.64
N ILE A 137 -4.06 2.87 7.34
CA ILE A 137 -4.17 4.23 6.78
C ILE A 137 -5.62 4.59 6.50
N ILE A 138 -6.34 3.68 5.86
CA ILE A 138 -7.73 3.85 5.44
C ILE A 138 -8.58 2.78 6.12
N SER A 139 -9.75 3.18 6.61
CA SER A 139 -10.82 2.29 7.04
C SER A 139 -12.17 2.88 6.63
N SER A 140 -12.96 2.12 5.87
CA SER A 140 -14.30 2.49 5.43
C SER A 140 -15.28 1.34 5.59
N GLU A 141 -16.58 1.64 5.57
CA GLU A 141 -17.63 0.62 5.68
C GLU A 141 -17.76 -0.24 4.40
N THR A 142 -17.49 0.35 3.24
CA THR A 142 -17.67 -0.27 1.93
C THR A 142 -16.45 -0.09 1.06
N ALA A 143 -16.12 -1.11 0.27
CA ALA A 143 -15.04 -1.01 -0.70
C ALA A 143 -15.36 0.01 -1.79
N SER A 144 -14.42 0.90 -2.05
CA SER A 144 -14.53 1.95 -3.06
C SER A 144 -13.18 2.23 -3.69
N THR A 145 -13.21 2.85 -4.87
CA THR A 145 -12.00 3.25 -5.59
C THR A 145 -11.60 4.67 -5.19
N HIS A 146 -10.36 4.86 -4.75
CA HIS A 146 -9.82 6.17 -4.36
C HIS A 146 -8.36 6.33 -4.76
N GLU A 147 -7.93 7.58 -4.98
CA GLU A 147 -6.52 7.96 -5.04
C GLU A 147 -6.00 8.25 -3.62
N LEU A 148 -5.09 7.41 -3.13
CA LEU A 148 -4.31 7.68 -1.93
C LEU A 148 -3.01 8.39 -2.33
N GLU A 149 -2.66 9.47 -1.63
CA GLU A 149 -1.33 10.07 -1.69
C GLU A 149 -0.73 10.17 -0.27
N LEU A 150 0.45 9.59 -0.12
CA LEU A 150 1.28 9.71 1.08
C LEU A 150 2.41 10.68 0.79
N ARG A 151 2.51 11.77 1.54
CA ARG A 151 3.61 12.75 1.44
C ARG A 151 4.53 12.61 2.62
N ILE A 152 5.77 12.19 2.34
CA ILE A 152 6.77 11.89 3.33
C ILE A 152 7.74 13.06 3.43
N LYS A 153 7.99 13.49 4.67
CA LYS A 153 9.04 14.45 5.00
C LYS A 153 10.21 13.73 5.66
N ASN A 154 11.40 14.25 5.40
CA ASN A 154 12.70 13.75 5.85
C ASN A 154 13.13 12.45 5.15
N THR A 155 14.44 12.27 5.07
CA THR A 155 15.07 11.07 4.49
C THR A 155 14.96 9.88 5.45
N GLY A 156 15.04 8.67 4.92
CA GLY A 156 15.16 7.43 5.68
C GLY A 156 13.87 6.61 5.85
N PHE A 157 12.69 7.16 5.51
CA PHE A 157 11.45 6.40 5.51
C PHE A 157 11.57 5.15 4.62
N GLU A 158 11.10 4.01 5.13
CA GLU A 158 11.23 2.73 4.45
C GLU A 158 9.89 2.01 4.38
N MET A 159 9.58 1.43 3.22
CA MET A 159 8.30 0.76 2.95
C MET A 159 8.53 -0.58 2.27
N PHE A 160 7.67 -1.54 2.61
CA PHE A 160 7.81 -2.92 2.17
C PHE A 160 6.60 -3.39 1.35
N THR A 161 5.40 -3.14 1.87
CA THR A 161 4.15 -3.67 1.29
C THR A 161 2.95 -2.77 1.56
N PHE A 162 2.01 -2.69 0.61
CA PHE A 162 0.62 -2.34 0.86
C PHE A 162 -0.28 -3.59 0.89
N THR A 163 -1.17 -3.68 1.87
CA THR A 163 -2.22 -4.72 1.96
C THR A 163 -3.60 -4.10 2.00
N PHE A 164 -4.61 -4.88 1.60
CA PHE A 164 -5.98 -4.40 1.39
C PHE A 164 -7.02 -5.33 2.04
N GLY A 165 -7.96 -4.71 2.76
CA GLY A 165 -9.10 -5.37 3.39
C GLY A 165 -10.39 -5.19 2.61
#